data_AF-A0A4Q3Y276-F1
#
_entry.id   AF-A0A4Q3Y276-F1
#
_cell.length_a   1.000
_cell.length_b   1.000
_cell.length_c   1.000
_cell.angle_alpha   90.00
_cell.angle_beta   90.00
_cell.angle_gamma   90.00
#
_symmetry.space_group_name_H-M   'P 1'
#
loop_
_entity.id
_entity.type
_entity.pdbx_description
1 polymer ?
#
loop_
_entity_poly.entity_id
_entity_poly.type
_entity_poly.pdbx_seq_one_letter_code
_entity_poly.pdbx_strand_id
1 'polypeptide(L)'
;MILHPSFVLSVVPGETPVGYASRVAFGLGISLRVFCSRTDIPLQKLFEGEAETIGTLRTVCQLPQDTFADTTFIATPGRRLMLAGQTLSIDQVNREALRVCPACIREQLSEGRGFHEIWSPREWSITPLHVCNIHAVPIVGITDVGGRSHRQDFAGRLREASIQGLLPSSTMESVPESGLGQHIRQRLLGVDVDHWLSRLPLYASIKTAYMIGSAAVHGVGQAWVDLSPAERFEVGRVGHDILNEGEAGLRGLFTEFQRSSFFEANTSGLLNTFGRIYVSMSQGDDSAFDPLADVLRRHIIDTMPFGPGDVVLGQEVTERRLHSARTVAPELGVPS
;
A
#
# COMPACT_ATOMS: atom_id res chain seq x y z
N MET A 1 23.44 -17.17 22.09
CA MET A 1 24.64 -16.28 22.09
C MET A 1 24.19 -14.87 22.48
N ILE A 2 24.95 -14.12 23.29
CA ILE A 2 24.67 -12.70 23.57
C ILE A 2 25.83 -11.87 23.02
N LEU A 3 25.54 -10.76 22.33
CA LEU A 3 26.59 -9.87 21.80
C LEU A 3 27.24 -9.09 22.93
N HIS A 4 28.55 -8.85 22.82
CA HIS A 4 29.24 -7.90 23.68
C HIS A 4 28.67 -6.49 23.48
N PRO A 5 28.49 -5.66 24.54
CA PRO A 5 27.86 -4.34 24.43
C PRO A 5 28.47 -3.40 23.38
N SER A 6 29.77 -3.53 23.09
CA SER A 6 30.45 -2.74 22.05
C SER A 6 29.95 -3.00 20.62
N PHE A 7 29.21 -4.09 20.39
CA PHE A 7 28.61 -4.42 19.09
C PHE A 7 27.09 -4.23 19.07
N VAL A 8 26.50 -3.80 20.19
CA VAL A 8 25.09 -3.45 20.27
C VAL A 8 24.92 -2.03 19.75
N LEU A 9 24.06 -1.85 18.74
CA LEU A 9 23.74 -0.55 18.19
C LEU A 9 22.52 0.04 18.90
N SER A 10 22.43 1.37 18.92
CA SER A 10 21.18 2.03 19.33
C SER A 10 20.11 1.84 18.25
N VAL A 11 18.90 1.49 18.68
CA VAL A 11 17.73 1.43 17.80
C VAL A 11 17.26 2.85 17.52
N VAL A 12 17.02 3.14 16.24
CA VAL A 12 16.60 4.47 15.79
C VAL A 12 15.07 4.51 15.63
N PRO A 13 14.39 5.64 15.91
CA PRO A 13 12.94 5.73 15.72
C PRO A 13 12.48 5.31 14.33
N GLY A 14 11.47 4.43 14.26
CA GLY A 14 10.92 3.93 13.01
C GLY A 14 11.74 2.83 12.33
N GLU A 15 12.87 2.42 12.90
CA GLU A 15 13.69 1.33 12.38
C GLU A 15 13.01 -0.04 12.55
N THR A 16 13.05 -0.86 11.51
CA THR A 16 12.51 -2.23 11.54
C THR A 16 13.50 -3.20 12.20
N PRO A 17 13.04 -4.32 12.80
CA PRO A 17 13.94 -5.32 13.38
C PRO A 17 14.92 -5.90 12.35
N VAL A 18 14.48 -6.06 11.09
CA VAL A 18 15.34 -6.54 10.00
C VAL A 18 16.41 -5.51 9.64
N GLY A 19 16.04 -4.23 9.56
CA GLY A 19 16.97 -3.13 9.30
C GLY A 19 18.03 -3.02 10.40
N TYR A 20 17.60 -3.11 11.65
CA TYR A 20 18.49 -3.15 12.81
C TYR A 20 19.46 -4.35 12.76
N ALA A 21 18.94 -5.57 12.54
CA ALA A 21 19.76 -6.77 12.44
C ALA A 21 20.77 -6.67 11.28
N SER A 22 20.39 -6.06 10.16
CA SER A 22 21.28 -5.81 9.02
C SER A 22 22.43 -4.88 9.40
N ARG A 23 22.16 -3.79 10.13
CA ARG A 23 23.21 -2.88 10.63
C ARG A 23 24.15 -3.56 11.62
N VAL A 24 23.61 -4.32 12.59
CA VAL A 24 24.43 -5.08 13.56
C VAL A 24 25.31 -6.09 12.84
N ALA A 25 24.75 -6.87 11.91
CA ALA A 25 25.51 -7.82 11.10
C ALA A 25 26.65 -7.14 10.33
N PHE A 26 26.35 -5.99 9.70
CA PHE A 26 27.33 -5.20 8.96
C PHE A 26 28.45 -4.68 9.87
N GLY A 27 28.11 -4.17 11.05
CA GLY A 27 29.10 -3.72 12.05
C GLY A 27 30.03 -4.84 12.52
N LEU A 28 29.54 -6.08 12.53
CA LEU A 28 30.32 -7.29 12.81
C LEU A 28 31.13 -7.80 11.59
N GLY A 29 31.03 -7.15 10.43
CA GLY A 29 31.70 -7.55 9.21
C GLY A 29 31.15 -8.82 8.56
N ILE A 30 29.89 -9.18 8.86
CA ILE A 30 29.22 -10.38 8.34
C ILE A 30 27.90 -10.02 7.65
N SER A 31 27.36 -10.92 6.82
CA SER A 31 26.05 -10.71 6.21
C SER A 31 24.92 -10.93 7.22
N LEU A 32 23.74 -10.35 6.96
CA LEU A 32 22.54 -10.60 7.77
C LEU A 32 22.24 -12.10 7.93
N ARG A 33 22.44 -12.88 6.86
CA ARG A 33 22.25 -14.34 6.89
C ARG A 33 23.21 -15.03 7.85
N VAL A 34 24.50 -14.67 7.82
CA VAL A 34 25.51 -15.26 8.71
C VAL A 34 25.26 -14.84 10.16
N PHE A 35 24.88 -13.58 10.39
CA PHE A 35 24.47 -13.10 11.71
C PHE A 35 23.32 -13.93 12.27
N CYS A 36 22.24 -14.08 11.50
CA CYS A 36 21.07 -14.87 11.88
C CYS A 36 21.44 -16.33 12.20
N SER A 37 22.26 -16.94 11.34
CA SER A 37 22.75 -18.31 11.54
C SER A 37 23.59 -18.49 12.81
N ARG A 38 24.45 -17.53 13.16
CA ARG A 38 25.31 -17.59 14.36
C ARG A 38 24.59 -17.27 15.67
N THR A 39 23.40 -16.67 15.58
CA THR A 39 22.63 -16.20 16.73
C THR A 39 21.34 -16.98 16.94
N ASP A 40 21.16 -18.09 16.21
CA ASP A 40 19.97 -18.94 16.24
C ASP A 40 18.68 -18.17 15.93
N ILE A 41 18.77 -17.13 15.10
CA ILE A 41 17.63 -16.33 14.62
C ILE A 41 17.23 -16.89 13.25
N PRO A 42 16.06 -17.53 13.08
CA PRO A 42 15.64 -18.02 11.78
C PRO A 42 15.32 -16.84 10.84
N LEU A 43 16.14 -16.65 9.80
CA LEU A 43 16.04 -15.49 8.91
C LEU A 43 14.63 -15.29 8.31
N GLN A 44 13.98 -16.39 7.92
CA GLN A 44 12.62 -16.32 7.37
C GLN A 44 11.60 -15.87 8.42
N LYS A 45 11.73 -16.33 9.67
CA LYS A 45 10.87 -15.92 10.79
C LYS A 45 11.10 -14.47 11.19
N LEU A 46 12.32 -13.97 11.03
CA LEU A 46 12.65 -12.56 11.19
C LEU A 46 11.94 -11.70 10.13
N PHE A 47 11.89 -12.13 8.87
CA PHE A 47 11.14 -11.45 7.79
C PHE A 47 9.62 -11.56 7.91
N GLU A 48 9.14 -12.58 8.62
CA GLU A 48 7.73 -12.78 8.97
C GLU A 48 7.33 -12.01 10.24
N GLY A 49 8.28 -11.41 10.96
CA GLY A 49 8.02 -10.67 12.19
C GLY A 49 7.51 -11.56 13.33
N GLU A 50 7.92 -12.84 13.36
CA GLU A 50 7.48 -13.78 14.40
C GLU A 50 7.96 -13.33 15.79
N ALA A 51 7.02 -13.26 16.74
CA ALA A 51 7.26 -12.73 18.07
C ALA A 51 8.43 -13.39 18.84
N GLU A 52 8.56 -14.72 18.73
CA GLU A 52 9.66 -15.46 19.37
C GLU A 52 11.01 -15.08 18.74
N THR A 53 11.12 -15.10 17.41
CA THR A 53 12.33 -14.65 16.70
C THR A 53 12.70 -13.20 17.01
N ILE A 54 11.73 -12.28 17.09
CA ILE A 54 11.98 -10.88 17.53
C ILE A 54 12.42 -10.83 19.01
N GLY A 55 11.91 -11.73 19.86
CA GLY A 55 12.39 -11.95 21.23
C GLY A 55 13.85 -12.39 21.30
N THR A 56 14.24 -13.34 20.45
CA THR A 56 15.63 -13.79 20.34
C THR A 56 16.54 -12.65 19.89
N LEU A 57 16.14 -11.86 18.87
CA LEU A 57 16.90 -10.68 18.43
C LEU A 57 17.11 -9.67 19.58
N ARG A 58 16.03 -9.34 20.32
CA ARG A 58 16.13 -8.46 21.50
C ARG A 58 17.08 -9.01 22.55
N THR A 59 17.01 -10.30 22.83
CA THR A 59 17.90 -10.96 23.81
C THR A 59 19.36 -10.94 23.38
N VAL A 60 19.65 -11.33 22.13
CA VAL A 60 21.00 -11.35 21.54
C VAL A 60 21.63 -9.97 21.58
N CYS A 61 20.84 -8.93 21.27
CA CYS A 61 21.27 -7.55 21.21
C CYS A 61 21.03 -6.75 22.50
N GLN A 62 20.60 -7.39 23.59
CA GLN A 62 20.35 -6.73 24.88
C GLN A 62 19.40 -5.52 24.80
N LEU A 63 18.34 -5.64 23.99
CA LEU A 63 17.37 -4.57 23.76
C LEU A 63 16.20 -4.64 24.75
N PRO A 64 15.57 -3.50 25.10
CA PRO A 64 14.35 -3.45 25.91
C PRO A 64 13.19 -4.28 25.32
N GLN A 65 12.28 -4.75 26.17
CA GLN A 65 11.16 -5.60 25.76
C GLN A 65 10.26 -4.92 24.72
N ASP A 66 9.95 -3.63 24.82
CA ASP A 66 9.01 -3.01 23.87
C ASP A 66 9.64 -2.54 22.55
N THR A 67 10.92 -2.86 22.36
CA THR A 67 11.64 -2.53 21.13
C THR A 67 10.99 -3.20 19.92
N PHE A 68 10.77 -2.42 18.86
CA PHE A 68 10.12 -2.81 17.60
C PHE A 68 8.62 -3.08 17.64
N ALA A 69 7.92 -2.75 18.74
CA ALA A 69 6.46 -2.97 18.85
C ALA A 69 5.68 -2.39 17.66
N ASP A 70 6.00 -1.16 17.25
CA ASP A 70 5.29 -0.48 16.16
C ASP A 70 5.98 -0.63 14.79
N THR A 71 7.20 -1.17 14.73
CA THR A 71 8.01 -1.19 13.49
C THR A 71 8.14 -2.59 12.88
N THR A 72 7.63 -3.61 13.56
CA THR A 72 7.64 -4.99 13.08
C THR A 72 6.51 -5.23 12.09
N PHE A 73 6.85 -5.72 10.89
CA PHE A 73 5.88 -6.25 9.93
C PHE A 73 5.60 -7.72 10.25
N ILE A 74 4.39 -8.01 10.72
CA ILE A 74 3.98 -9.36 11.13
C ILE A 74 3.20 -10.03 10.00
N ALA A 75 3.65 -11.18 9.53
CA ALA A 75 2.93 -11.94 8.51
C ALA A 75 1.65 -12.56 9.07
N THR A 76 0.54 -12.38 8.34
CA THR A 76 -0.76 -12.96 8.69
C THR A 76 -1.32 -13.78 7.51
N PRO A 77 -2.31 -14.66 7.75
CA PRO A 77 -2.99 -15.38 6.68
C PRO A 77 -3.57 -14.44 5.61
N GLY A 78 -3.85 -14.97 4.41
CA GLY A 78 -4.48 -14.20 3.33
C GLY A 78 -3.55 -13.23 2.60
N ARG A 79 -2.22 -13.46 2.61
CA ARG A 79 -1.21 -12.57 2.00
C ARG A 79 -1.27 -11.14 2.55
N ARG A 80 -1.52 -11.02 3.85
CA ARG A 80 -1.58 -9.76 4.58
C ARG A 80 -0.40 -9.65 5.55
N LEU A 81 -0.11 -8.42 5.95
CA LEU A 81 0.89 -8.06 6.95
C LEU A 81 0.23 -7.11 7.96
N MET A 82 0.58 -7.23 9.23
CA MET A 82 0.19 -6.28 10.27
C MET A 82 1.38 -5.39 10.62
N LEU A 83 1.14 -4.08 10.77
CA LEU A 83 2.11 -3.08 11.18
C LEU A 83 1.39 -2.00 12.00
N ALA A 84 1.84 -1.74 13.23
CA ALA A 84 1.25 -0.70 14.11
C ALA A 84 -0.28 -0.79 14.19
N GLY A 85 -0.82 -2.01 14.37
CA GLY A 85 -2.26 -2.27 14.44
C GLY A 85 -3.02 -2.16 13.11
N GLN A 86 -2.36 -1.77 12.01
CA GLN A 86 -2.96 -1.69 10.68
C GLN A 86 -2.63 -2.91 9.83
N THR A 87 -3.57 -3.34 8.99
CA THR A 87 -3.36 -4.42 8.02
C THR A 87 -3.00 -3.85 6.65
N LEU A 88 -1.93 -4.36 6.06
CA LEU A 88 -1.45 -4.08 4.71
C LEU A 88 -1.52 -5.36 3.86
N SER A 89 -1.66 -5.22 2.55
CA SER A 89 -1.46 -6.33 1.62
C SER A 89 0.02 -6.54 1.33
N ILE A 90 0.43 -7.77 1.00
CA ILE A 90 1.84 -8.04 0.71
C ILE A 90 2.39 -7.23 -0.48
N ASP A 91 1.57 -6.89 -1.47
CA ASP A 91 1.92 -6.05 -2.61
C ASP A 91 2.08 -4.55 -2.24
N GLN A 92 1.56 -4.15 -1.09
CA GLN A 92 1.71 -2.81 -0.52
C GLN A 92 3.01 -2.67 0.30
N VAL A 93 3.80 -3.74 0.41
CA VAL A 93 5.07 -3.75 1.14
C VAL A 93 6.20 -4.26 0.24
N ASN A 94 7.18 -3.41 0.01
CA ASN A 94 8.38 -3.73 -0.74
C ASN A 94 9.29 -4.65 0.07
N ARG A 95 9.57 -5.83 -0.48
CA ARG A 95 10.53 -6.81 0.06
C ARG A 95 11.70 -7.10 -0.88
N GLU A 96 11.70 -6.52 -2.08
CA GLU A 96 12.64 -6.85 -3.16
C GLU A 96 13.62 -5.72 -3.45
N ALA A 97 13.16 -4.49 -3.71
CA ALA A 97 14.05 -3.37 -4.03
C ALA A 97 14.69 -2.78 -2.76
N LEU A 98 15.88 -2.20 -2.89
CA LEU A 98 16.41 -1.29 -1.87
C LEU A 98 15.72 0.07 -2.07
N ARG A 99 14.76 0.42 -1.21
CA ARG A 99 14.07 1.71 -1.26
C ARG A 99 14.78 2.72 -0.37
N VAL A 100 15.12 3.89 -0.91
CA VAL A 100 15.85 4.95 -0.20
C VAL A 100 15.35 6.34 -0.55
N CYS A 101 15.42 7.26 0.40
CA CYS A 101 15.46 8.69 0.10
C CYS A 101 16.91 9.09 -0.21
N PRO A 102 17.23 9.60 -1.42
CA PRO A 102 18.60 9.99 -1.76
C PRO A 102 19.15 11.09 -0.86
N ALA A 103 18.31 12.02 -0.40
CA ALA A 103 18.70 13.09 0.51
C ALA A 103 19.05 12.56 1.91
N CYS A 104 18.23 11.70 2.52
CA CYS A 104 18.54 11.03 3.79
C CYS A 104 19.86 10.25 3.73
N ILE A 105 20.11 9.55 2.62
CA ILE A 105 21.35 8.76 2.48
C ILE A 105 22.56 9.69 2.34
N ARG A 106 22.45 10.76 1.55
CA ARG A 106 23.53 11.74 1.38
C ARG A 106 23.86 12.44 2.70
N GLU A 107 22.86 12.87 3.45
CA GLU A 107 23.02 13.51 4.75
C GLU A 107 23.76 12.58 5.72
N GLN A 108 23.27 11.34 5.89
CA GLN A 108 23.90 10.36 6.78
C GLN A 108 25.33 9.98 6.34
N LEU A 109 25.61 9.87 5.04
CA LEU A 109 26.97 9.60 4.53
C LEU A 109 27.92 10.79 4.72
N SER A 110 27.42 12.02 4.58
CA SER A 110 28.24 13.24 4.71
C SER A 110 28.76 13.46 6.13
N GLU A 111 28.10 12.88 7.13
CA GLU A 111 28.51 12.90 8.53
C GLU A 111 29.69 11.94 8.84
N GLY A 112 30.27 11.29 7.83
CA GLY A 112 31.40 10.35 8.00
C GLY A 112 31.00 9.01 8.63
N ARG A 113 29.70 8.73 8.71
CA ARG A 113 29.14 7.51 9.28
C ARG A 113 29.51 6.27 8.46
N GLY A 114 29.81 5.17 9.15
CA GLY A 114 29.89 3.86 8.51
C GLY A 114 28.51 3.37 8.07
N PHE A 115 28.44 2.48 7.07
CA PHE A 115 27.16 1.94 6.59
C PHE A 115 26.32 1.23 7.68
N HIS A 116 26.94 0.74 8.76
CA HIS A 116 26.23 0.17 9.92
C HIS A 116 25.53 1.21 10.79
N GLU A 117 25.84 2.50 10.61
CA GLU A 117 25.18 3.61 11.31
C GLU A 117 24.04 4.21 10.48
N ILE A 118 23.95 3.86 9.20
CA ILE A 118 22.89 4.29 8.31
C ILE A 118 21.67 3.40 8.49
N TRP A 119 20.51 4.00 8.68
CA TRP A 119 19.26 3.30 8.93
C TRP A 119 18.19 3.67 7.90
N SER A 120 17.13 2.85 7.84
CA SER A 120 15.94 3.12 7.04
C SER A 120 14.67 3.07 7.89
N PRO A 121 13.76 4.04 7.74
CA PRO A 121 12.46 3.99 8.39
C PRO A 121 11.57 2.92 7.76
N ARG A 122 10.70 2.31 8.57
CA ARG A 122 9.67 1.33 8.14
C ARG A 122 8.84 1.82 6.95
N GLU A 123 8.62 3.13 6.87
CA GLU A 123 7.84 3.77 5.80
C GLU A 123 8.42 3.52 4.41
N TRP A 124 9.76 3.39 4.29
CA TRP A 124 10.38 3.07 2.99
C TRP A 124 10.04 1.67 2.51
N SER A 125 9.58 0.77 3.38
CA SER A 125 9.05 -0.53 2.96
C SER A 125 7.62 -0.44 2.45
N ILE A 126 6.87 0.63 2.66
CA ILE A 126 5.45 0.75 2.29
C ILE A 126 5.34 1.34 0.88
N THR A 127 4.98 0.54 -0.12
CA THR A 127 5.05 0.94 -1.54
C THR A 127 4.19 2.13 -1.92
N PRO A 128 3.02 2.37 -1.31
CA PRO A 128 2.24 3.58 -1.58
C PRO A 128 2.82 4.87 -0.99
N LEU A 129 3.79 4.80 -0.07
CA LEU A 129 4.52 5.98 0.41
C LEU A 129 5.66 6.29 -0.57
N HIS A 130 5.43 7.25 -1.47
CA HIS A 130 6.39 7.62 -2.52
C HIS A 130 7.30 8.79 -2.15
N VAL A 131 6.92 9.59 -1.16
CA VAL A 131 7.65 10.80 -0.77
C VAL A 131 8.26 10.60 0.60
N CYS A 132 9.50 11.06 0.78
CA CYS A 132 10.15 11.09 2.08
C CYS A 132 9.50 12.14 2.98
N ASN A 133 9.11 11.76 4.20
CA ASN A 133 8.53 12.67 5.19
C ASN A 133 9.52 13.68 5.80
N ILE A 134 10.82 13.50 5.57
CA ILE A 134 11.87 14.39 6.08
C ILE A 134 12.25 15.42 5.01
N HIS A 135 12.61 14.97 3.80
CA HIS A 135 13.14 15.83 2.75
C HIS A 135 12.13 16.20 1.66
N ALA A 136 10.90 15.65 1.69
CA ALA A 136 9.88 15.87 0.67
C ALA A 136 10.37 15.57 -0.76
N VAL A 137 11.18 14.52 -0.94
CA VAL A 137 11.65 14.05 -2.27
C VAL A 137 11.18 12.61 -2.54
N PRO A 138 11.14 12.18 -3.81
CA PRO A 138 10.77 10.81 -4.16
C PRO A 138 11.69 9.76 -3.51
N ILE A 139 11.08 8.71 -2.95
CA ILE A 139 11.74 7.49 -2.51
C ILE A 139 11.98 6.63 -3.74
N VAL A 140 13.26 6.39 -4.04
CA VAL A 140 13.67 5.61 -5.22
C VAL A 140 13.87 4.14 -4.84
N GLY A 141 13.57 3.23 -5.76
CA GLY A 141 13.87 1.80 -5.62
C GLY A 141 15.10 1.44 -6.45
N ILE A 142 16.04 0.71 -5.85
CA ILE A 142 17.22 0.17 -6.52
C ILE A 142 17.09 -1.36 -6.55
N THR A 143 16.89 -1.93 -7.73
CA THR A 143 16.50 -3.34 -7.91
C THR A 143 17.68 -4.29 -8.10
N ASP A 144 18.78 -3.83 -8.69
CA ASP A 144 19.88 -4.69 -9.15
C ASP A 144 21.05 -4.76 -8.15
N VAL A 145 20.73 -4.62 -6.86
CA VAL A 145 21.73 -4.52 -5.79
C VAL A 145 21.60 -5.69 -4.84
N GLY A 146 22.67 -6.47 -4.73
CA GLY A 146 22.74 -7.64 -3.85
C GLY A 146 21.82 -8.73 -4.37
N GLY A 147 22.41 -9.82 -4.87
CA GLY A 147 21.66 -10.98 -5.35
C GLY A 147 20.62 -11.48 -4.32
N ARG A 148 19.74 -12.40 -4.72
CA ARG A 148 18.58 -12.86 -3.91
C ARG A 148 18.89 -13.23 -2.45
N SER A 149 20.13 -13.59 -2.12
CA SER A 149 20.61 -13.88 -0.77
C SER A 149 20.63 -12.67 0.19
N HIS A 150 20.61 -11.45 -0.33
CA HIS A 150 20.66 -10.18 0.42
C HIS A 150 19.29 -9.49 0.53
N ARG A 151 18.20 -10.17 0.19
CA ARG A 151 16.85 -9.61 0.35
C ARG A 151 16.67 -9.06 1.76
N GLN A 152 16.28 -7.78 1.84
CA GLN A 152 16.09 -7.01 3.08
C GLN A 152 17.36 -6.80 3.95
N ASP A 153 18.55 -7.15 3.48
CA ASP A 153 19.84 -6.78 4.10
C ASP A 153 20.20 -5.33 3.72
N PHE A 154 19.55 -4.37 4.37
CA PHE A 154 19.64 -2.94 4.05
C PHE A 154 21.09 -2.41 4.01
N ALA A 155 21.88 -2.60 5.08
CA ALA A 155 23.23 -2.05 5.17
C ALA A 155 24.17 -2.68 4.13
N GLY A 156 24.08 -4.01 3.94
CA GLY A 156 24.85 -4.72 2.92
C GLY A 156 24.54 -4.24 1.51
N ARG A 157 23.25 -4.10 1.18
CA ARG A 157 22.81 -3.59 -0.13
C ARG A 157 23.16 -2.12 -0.32
N LEU A 158 23.02 -1.29 0.71
CA LEU A 158 23.40 0.12 0.62
C LEU A 158 24.88 0.30 0.27
N ARG A 159 25.76 -0.48 0.93
CA ARG A 159 27.19 -0.51 0.60
C ARG A 159 27.42 -0.92 -0.86
N GLU A 160 26.75 -1.97 -1.32
CA GLU A 160 26.90 -2.45 -2.69
C GLU A 160 26.40 -1.43 -3.73
N ALA A 161 25.24 -0.81 -3.49
CA ALA A 161 24.72 0.29 -4.32
C ALA A 161 25.71 1.46 -4.38
N SER A 162 26.33 1.80 -3.24
CA SER A 162 27.34 2.86 -3.17
C SER A 162 28.59 2.52 -3.98
N ILE A 163 29.11 1.30 -3.89
CA ILE A 163 30.30 0.86 -4.63
C ILE A 163 30.03 0.83 -6.14
N GLN A 164 28.83 0.41 -6.53
CA GLN A 164 28.41 0.34 -7.94
C GLN A 164 27.99 1.70 -8.52
N GLY A 165 27.98 2.78 -7.72
CA GLY A 165 27.55 4.11 -8.16
C GLY A 165 26.06 4.20 -8.49
N LEU A 166 25.22 3.33 -7.91
CA LEU A 166 23.77 3.26 -8.15
C LEU A 166 22.95 4.19 -7.23
N LEU A 167 23.58 4.79 -6.23
CA LEU A 167 22.91 5.78 -5.39
C LEU A 167 22.72 7.08 -6.18
N PRO A 168 21.51 7.66 -6.20
CA PRO A 168 21.29 8.91 -6.94
C PRO A 168 22.17 10.03 -6.39
N SER A 169 22.99 10.59 -7.28
CA SER A 169 23.92 11.67 -6.95
C SER A 169 23.28 13.05 -7.10
N SER A 170 22.33 13.21 -8.01
CA SER A 170 21.65 14.48 -8.28
C SER A 170 20.73 14.92 -7.13
N THR A 171 20.57 16.23 -7.00
CA THR A 171 19.51 16.83 -6.19
C THR A 171 18.17 16.51 -6.85
N MET A 172 17.26 15.92 -6.08
CA MET A 172 15.90 15.64 -6.52
C MET A 172 15.03 16.86 -6.26
N GLU A 173 14.04 17.10 -7.13
CA GLU A 173 13.04 18.12 -6.90
C GLU A 173 12.15 17.75 -5.72
N SER A 174 11.72 18.78 -4.96
CA SER A 174 10.76 18.60 -3.89
C SER A 174 9.40 18.25 -4.48
N VAL A 175 8.76 17.21 -3.95
CA VAL A 175 7.42 16.76 -4.29
C VAL A 175 6.57 16.80 -3.03
N PRO A 176 5.45 17.54 -2.99
CA PRO A 176 4.58 17.55 -1.83
C PRO A 176 4.00 16.17 -1.58
N GLU A 177 3.72 15.85 -0.32
CA GLU A 177 3.06 14.60 0.01
C GLU A 177 1.64 14.55 -0.54
N SER A 178 1.21 13.37 -0.99
CA SER A 178 -0.16 13.13 -1.44
C SER A 178 -1.11 12.97 -0.25
N GLY A 179 -2.39 13.28 -0.45
CA GLY A 179 -3.41 12.99 0.57
C GLY A 179 -3.42 11.50 0.98
N LEU A 180 -3.19 10.59 0.04
CA LEU A 180 -3.07 9.16 0.33
C LEU A 180 -1.88 8.86 1.26
N GLY A 181 -0.71 9.43 0.98
CA GLY A 181 0.47 9.23 1.82
C GLY A 181 0.26 9.77 3.24
N GLN A 182 -0.39 10.93 3.38
CA GLN A 182 -0.79 11.47 4.68
C GLN A 182 -1.76 10.54 5.41
N HIS A 183 -2.80 10.04 4.73
CA HIS A 183 -3.77 9.10 5.30
C HIS A 183 -3.07 7.84 5.84
N ILE A 184 -2.15 7.25 5.07
CA ILE A 184 -1.39 6.06 5.51
C ILE A 184 -0.58 6.36 6.77
N ARG A 185 0.14 7.48 6.82
CA ARG A 185 0.95 7.83 8.00
C ARG A 185 0.09 8.07 9.23
N GLN A 186 -1.02 8.79 9.09
CA GLN A 186 -1.97 9.03 10.19
C GLN A 186 -2.51 7.71 10.75
N ARG A 187 -2.91 6.77 9.88
CA ARG A 187 -3.38 5.44 10.28
C ARG A 187 -2.31 4.64 11.01
N LEU A 188 -1.05 4.71 10.58
CA LEU A 188 0.08 4.05 11.26
C LEU A 188 0.49 4.71 12.58
N LEU A 189 0.03 5.94 12.84
CA LEU A 189 0.16 6.64 14.12
C LEU A 189 -1.06 6.39 15.04
N GLY A 190 -2.04 5.60 14.59
CA GLY A 190 -3.29 5.38 15.31
C GLY A 190 -4.21 6.60 15.33
N VAL A 191 -3.97 7.59 14.46
CA VAL A 191 -4.84 8.74 14.30
C VAL A 191 -6.04 8.33 13.45
N ASP A 192 -7.21 8.35 14.05
CA ASP A 192 -8.46 8.16 13.34
C ASP A 192 -8.97 9.52 12.84
N VAL A 193 -9.19 9.61 11.54
CA VAL A 193 -9.77 10.80 10.90
C VAL A 193 -11.13 10.38 10.40
N ASP A 194 -12.17 11.11 10.81
CA ASP A 194 -13.54 10.85 10.35
C ASP A 194 -13.63 11.14 8.85
N HIS A 195 -13.45 10.07 8.08
CA HIS A 195 -13.29 10.11 6.65
C HIS A 195 -13.84 8.83 6.03
N TRP A 196 -14.38 8.88 4.81
CA TRP A 196 -14.99 7.70 4.18
C TRP A 196 -14.00 6.54 4.05
N LEU A 197 -12.74 6.85 3.67
CA LEU A 197 -11.67 5.85 3.60
C LEU A 197 -11.35 5.20 4.95
N SER A 198 -11.59 5.88 6.06
CA SER A 198 -11.30 5.35 7.39
C SER A 198 -12.22 4.20 7.78
N ARG A 199 -13.38 4.06 7.10
CA ARG A 199 -14.30 2.92 7.24
C ARG A 199 -13.73 1.61 6.70
N LEU A 200 -12.70 1.69 5.84
CA LEU A 200 -12.02 0.53 5.29
C LEU A 200 -10.78 0.21 6.15
N PRO A 201 -10.42 -1.08 6.30
CA PRO A 201 -9.08 -1.46 6.70
C PRO A 201 -8.03 -0.81 5.78
N LEU A 202 -6.84 -0.46 6.32
CA LEU A 202 -5.84 0.32 5.59
C LEU A 202 -5.47 -0.27 4.22
N TYR A 203 -5.32 -1.60 4.12
CA TYR A 203 -5.01 -2.22 2.84
C TYR A 203 -6.12 -1.99 1.79
N ALA A 204 -7.37 -1.99 2.21
CA ALA A 204 -8.52 -1.79 1.34
C ALA A 204 -8.67 -0.30 1.00
N SER A 205 -8.41 0.62 1.94
CA SER A 205 -8.41 2.06 1.66
C SER A 205 -7.37 2.42 0.59
N ILE A 206 -6.15 1.90 0.71
CA ILE A 206 -5.08 2.06 -0.29
C ILE A 206 -5.51 1.49 -1.65
N LYS A 207 -6.00 0.24 -1.68
CA LYS A 207 -6.40 -0.42 -2.94
C LYS A 207 -7.56 0.30 -3.62
N THR A 208 -8.52 0.80 -2.84
CA THR A 208 -9.65 1.59 -3.33
C THR A 208 -9.17 2.92 -3.91
N ALA A 209 -8.25 3.64 -3.24
CA ALA A 209 -7.65 4.85 -3.80
C ALA A 209 -6.97 4.58 -5.16
N TYR A 210 -6.16 3.53 -5.26
CA TYR A 210 -5.56 3.13 -6.54
C TYR A 210 -6.61 2.80 -7.62
N MET A 211 -7.63 2.02 -7.27
CA MET A 211 -8.71 1.61 -8.17
C MET A 211 -9.49 2.82 -8.72
N ILE A 212 -9.92 3.73 -7.84
CA ILE A 212 -10.67 4.93 -8.19
C ILE A 212 -9.80 5.89 -9.01
N GLY A 213 -8.57 6.13 -8.57
CA GLY A 213 -7.65 7.01 -9.28
C GLY A 213 -7.24 6.48 -10.65
N SER A 214 -6.98 5.17 -10.78
CA SER A 214 -6.68 4.57 -12.08
C SER A 214 -7.86 4.67 -13.04
N ALA A 215 -9.10 4.48 -12.55
CA ALA A 215 -10.30 4.66 -13.35
C ALA A 215 -10.49 6.13 -13.79
N ALA A 216 -10.22 7.09 -12.89
CA ALA A 216 -10.33 8.51 -13.19
C ALA A 216 -9.26 9.00 -14.19
N VAL A 217 -8.02 8.54 -14.06
CA VAL A 217 -6.89 9.00 -14.89
C VAL A 217 -6.82 8.27 -16.24
N HIS A 218 -7.06 6.96 -16.26
CA HIS A 218 -6.86 6.12 -17.45
C HIS A 218 -8.15 5.56 -18.06
N GLY A 219 -9.30 5.80 -17.41
CA GLY A 219 -10.59 5.25 -17.80
C GLY A 219 -10.85 3.83 -17.26
N VAL A 220 -12.09 3.38 -17.45
CA VAL A 220 -12.62 2.14 -16.87
C VAL A 220 -12.21 0.86 -17.61
N GLY A 221 -11.83 0.98 -18.88
CA GLY A 221 -11.55 -0.16 -19.78
C GLY A 221 -10.09 -0.62 -19.85
N GLN A 222 -9.13 0.16 -19.34
CA GLN A 222 -7.72 -0.20 -19.41
C GLN A 222 -7.31 -1.16 -18.27
N ALA A 223 -6.47 -2.13 -18.60
CA ALA A 223 -5.79 -2.92 -17.60
C ALA A 223 -4.80 -2.01 -16.85
N TRP A 224 -5.08 -1.71 -15.58
CA TRP A 224 -4.20 -0.95 -14.69
C TRP A 224 -2.99 -1.82 -14.27
N VAL A 225 -2.14 -2.13 -15.22
CA VAL A 225 -0.93 -2.95 -15.04
C VAL A 225 0.27 -2.10 -15.43
N ASP A 226 1.40 -2.34 -14.77
CA ASP A 226 2.69 -1.71 -15.08
C ASP A 226 2.77 -0.18 -14.94
N LEU A 227 1.98 0.41 -14.03
CA LEU A 227 2.13 1.83 -13.66
C LEU A 227 3.54 2.10 -13.13
N SER A 228 4.21 3.08 -13.74
CA SER A 228 5.47 3.66 -13.26
C SER A 228 5.32 4.26 -11.85
N PRO A 229 6.43 4.49 -11.11
CA PRO A 229 6.33 5.11 -9.79
C PRO A 229 5.61 6.47 -9.78
N ALA A 230 5.84 7.29 -10.82
CA ALA A 230 5.17 8.59 -10.96
C ALA A 230 3.67 8.43 -11.23
N GLU A 231 3.28 7.51 -12.12
CA GLU A 231 1.86 7.22 -12.36
C GLU A 231 1.19 6.68 -11.10
N ARG A 232 1.85 5.79 -10.35
CA ARG A 232 1.33 5.28 -9.07
C ARG A 232 1.14 6.39 -8.05
N PHE A 233 2.05 7.34 -7.97
CA PHE A 233 1.88 8.51 -7.11
C PHE A 233 0.63 9.30 -7.54
N GLU A 234 0.50 9.58 -8.83
CA GLU A 234 -0.60 10.38 -9.36
C GLU A 234 -1.97 9.70 -9.21
N VAL A 235 -2.11 8.42 -9.57
CA VAL A 235 -3.39 7.71 -9.39
C VAL A 235 -3.74 7.57 -7.91
N GLY A 236 -2.75 7.36 -7.03
CA GLY A 236 -2.99 7.31 -5.59
C GLY A 236 -3.50 8.65 -5.05
N ARG A 237 -2.91 9.76 -5.52
CA ARG A 237 -3.33 11.12 -5.18
C ARG A 237 -4.75 11.42 -5.68
N VAL A 238 -5.00 11.26 -6.98
CA VAL A 238 -6.33 11.52 -7.59
C VAL A 238 -7.42 10.68 -6.93
N GLY A 239 -7.15 9.38 -6.72
CA GLY A 239 -8.10 8.50 -6.09
C GLY A 239 -8.42 8.90 -4.66
N HIS A 240 -7.40 9.28 -3.87
CA HIS A 240 -7.62 9.82 -2.54
C HIS A 240 -8.43 11.12 -2.57
N ASP A 241 -8.12 12.06 -3.47
CA ASP A 241 -8.82 13.35 -3.54
C ASP A 241 -10.33 13.17 -3.83
N ILE A 242 -10.69 12.26 -4.75
CA ILE A 242 -12.09 11.90 -5.02
C ILE A 242 -12.75 11.26 -3.79
N LEU A 243 -12.05 10.34 -3.15
CA LEU A 243 -12.54 9.66 -1.95
C LEU A 243 -12.63 10.61 -0.75
N ASN A 244 -11.86 11.71 -0.76
CA ASN A 244 -11.86 12.75 0.26
C ASN A 244 -13.19 13.51 0.36
N GLU A 245 -13.94 13.52 -0.74
CA GLU A 245 -15.30 14.08 -0.84
C GLU A 245 -16.38 13.07 -0.36
N GLY A 246 -15.96 11.89 0.10
CA GLY A 246 -16.83 10.82 0.56
C GLY A 246 -17.71 10.22 -0.55
N GLU A 247 -18.94 9.86 -0.19
CA GLU A 247 -19.87 9.22 -1.14
C GLU A 247 -20.22 10.14 -2.33
N ALA A 248 -20.23 11.46 -2.13
CA ALA A 248 -20.53 12.43 -3.19
C ALA A 248 -19.49 12.38 -4.31
N GLY A 249 -18.19 12.34 -3.98
CA GLY A 249 -17.12 12.24 -4.96
C GLY A 249 -17.18 10.93 -5.76
N LEU A 250 -17.44 9.81 -5.09
CA LEU A 250 -17.63 8.50 -5.72
C LEU A 250 -18.79 8.52 -6.73
N ARG A 251 -19.96 9.02 -6.32
CA ARG A 251 -21.13 9.11 -7.20
C ARG A 251 -20.90 10.07 -8.37
N GLY A 252 -20.21 11.18 -8.14
CA GLY A 252 -19.80 12.12 -9.19
C GLY A 252 -18.98 11.42 -10.28
N LEU A 253 -17.97 10.64 -9.87
CA LEU A 253 -17.15 9.86 -10.79
C LEU A 253 -17.98 8.81 -11.55
N PHE A 254 -18.86 8.09 -10.86
CA PHE A 254 -19.73 7.08 -11.49
C PHE A 254 -20.69 7.69 -12.52
N THR A 255 -21.24 8.87 -12.24
CA THR A 255 -22.04 9.63 -13.21
C THR A 255 -21.21 10.01 -14.44
N GLU A 256 -19.94 10.35 -14.28
CA GLU A 256 -19.10 10.70 -15.42
C GLU A 256 -18.83 9.48 -16.33
N PHE A 257 -18.54 8.32 -15.73
CA PHE A 257 -18.39 7.07 -16.49
C PHE A 257 -19.65 6.72 -17.28
N GLN A 258 -20.81 6.90 -16.66
CA GLN A 258 -22.12 6.75 -17.29
C GLN A 258 -22.29 7.68 -18.50
N ARG A 259 -21.96 8.97 -18.38
CA ARG A 259 -22.06 9.92 -19.53
C ARG A 259 -21.16 9.54 -20.69
N SER A 260 -20.00 8.96 -20.40
CA SER A 260 -19.02 8.56 -21.42
C SER A 260 -19.34 7.23 -22.13
N SER A 261 -20.39 6.51 -21.70
CA SER A 261 -20.75 5.18 -22.21
C SER A 261 -22.15 5.17 -22.84
N PHE A 262 -22.37 4.35 -23.88
CA PHE A 262 -23.73 4.05 -24.35
C PHE A 262 -24.40 3.07 -23.38
N PHE A 263 -25.55 3.48 -22.81
CA PHE A 263 -26.23 2.73 -21.75
C PHE A 263 -27.01 1.52 -22.29
N GLU A 264 -26.75 0.34 -21.71
CA GLU A 264 -27.64 -0.81 -21.74
C GLU A 264 -27.87 -1.33 -20.32
N ALA A 265 -29.11 -1.63 -19.95
CA ALA A 265 -29.48 -2.13 -18.63
C ALA A 265 -29.33 -3.66 -18.55
N ASN A 266 -28.08 -4.11 -18.61
CA ASN A 266 -27.71 -5.52 -18.46
C ASN A 266 -26.28 -5.63 -17.89
N THR A 267 -25.84 -6.85 -17.57
CA THR A 267 -24.49 -7.10 -17.02
C THR A 267 -23.37 -6.61 -17.94
N SER A 268 -23.52 -6.76 -19.25
CA SER A 268 -22.55 -6.26 -20.24
C SER A 268 -22.46 -4.73 -20.23
N GLY A 269 -23.59 -4.04 -20.02
CA GLY A 269 -23.65 -2.58 -19.87
C GLY A 269 -22.97 -2.09 -18.58
N LEU A 270 -23.14 -2.80 -17.46
CA LEU A 270 -22.44 -2.47 -16.20
C LEU A 270 -20.93 -2.68 -16.33
N LEU A 271 -20.51 -3.77 -16.98
CA LEU A 271 -19.11 -4.01 -17.28
C LEU A 271 -18.51 -2.92 -18.18
N ASN A 272 -19.23 -2.52 -19.23
CA ASN A 272 -18.75 -1.46 -20.13
C ASN A 272 -18.66 -0.10 -19.43
N THR A 273 -19.61 0.19 -18.54
CA THR A 273 -19.72 1.50 -17.88
C THR A 273 -18.73 1.65 -16.72
N PHE A 274 -18.63 0.65 -15.84
CA PHE A 274 -17.85 0.74 -14.60
C PHE A 274 -16.57 -0.10 -14.62
N GLY A 275 -16.39 -0.91 -15.67
CA GLY A 275 -15.16 -1.63 -15.97
C GLY A 275 -14.64 -2.45 -14.80
N ARG A 276 -13.34 -2.28 -14.52
CA ARG A 276 -12.64 -3.05 -13.49
C ARG A 276 -13.14 -2.79 -12.07
N ILE A 277 -13.78 -1.65 -11.80
CA ILE A 277 -14.41 -1.40 -10.50
C ILE A 277 -15.55 -2.40 -10.30
N TYR A 278 -16.45 -2.52 -11.28
CA TYR A 278 -17.56 -3.48 -11.22
C TYR A 278 -17.07 -4.93 -11.18
N VAL A 279 -16.05 -5.29 -11.96
CA VAL A 279 -15.46 -6.64 -11.92
C VAL A 279 -14.91 -6.94 -10.52
N SER A 280 -14.18 -6.00 -9.92
CA SER A 280 -13.59 -6.19 -8.59
C SER A 280 -14.65 -6.38 -7.51
N MET A 281 -15.79 -5.66 -7.60
CA MET A 281 -16.87 -5.79 -6.63
C MET A 281 -17.76 -7.01 -6.88
N SER A 282 -17.94 -7.44 -8.13
CA SER A 282 -18.79 -8.60 -8.46
C SER A 282 -18.11 -9.94 -8.25
N GLN A 283 -16.78 -10.00 -8.35
CA GLN A 283 -15.98 -11.23 -8.20
C GLN A 283 -15.22 -11.30 -6.88
N GLY A 284 -15.16 -10.20 -6.12
CA GLY A 284 -14.47 -10.15 -4.85
C GLY A 284 -15.24 -10.88 -3.74
N ASP A 285 -14.50 -11.56 -2.87
CA ASP A 285 -14.99 -12.22 -1.65
C ASP A 285 -14.55 -11.50 -0.36
N ASP A 286 -13.79 -10.42 -0.52
CA ASP A 286 -13.23 -9.64 0.59
C ASP A 286 -14.21 -8.55 1.04
N SER A 287 -14.92 -8.82 2.14
CA SER A 287 -15.91 -7.91 2.76
C SER A 287 -15.36 -6.53 3.14
N ALA A 288 -14.04 -6.35 3.18
CA ALA A 288 -13.45 -5.03 3.37
C ALA A 288 -13.81 -4.02 2.27
N PHE A 289 -14.28 -4.49 1.11
CA PHE A 289 -14.75 -3.67 -0.01
C PHE A 289 -16.27 -3.45 -0.03
N ASP A 290 -17.03 -4.03 0.92
CA ASP A 290 -18.48 -3.86 1.00
C ASP A 290 -18.92 -2.38 1.02
N PRO A 291 -18.23 -1.45 1.72
CA PRO A 291 -18.59 -0.03 1.67
C PRO A 291 -18.53 0.57 0.26
N LEU A 292 -17.56 0.14 -0.57
CA LEU A 292 -17.45 0.59 -1.97
C LEU A 292 -18.53 -0.08 -2.83
N ALA A 293 -18.74 -1.38 -2.65
CA ALA A 293 -19.74 -2.15 -3.38
C ALA A 293 -21.16 -1.61 -3.12
N ASP A 294 -21.48 -1.23 -1.89
CA ASP A 294 -22.77 -0.63 -1.52
C ASP A 294 -23.00 0.70 -2.24
N VAL A 295 -22.01 1.61 -2.23
CA VAL A 295 -22.12 2.90 -2.93
C VAL A 295 -22.33 2.69 -4.43
N LEU A 296 -21.57 1.78 -5.05
CA LEU A 296 -21.72 1.47 -6.47
C LEU A 296 -23.08 0.84 -6.78
N ARG A 297 -23.55 -0.11 -5.96
CA ARG A 297 -24.85 -0.76 -6.11
C ARG A 297 -25.98 0.25 -6.02
N ARG A 298 -25.98 1.11 -4.98
CA ARG A 298 -27.01 2.15 -4.81
C ARG A 298 -26.99 3.11 -6.00
N HIS A 299 -25.81 3.54 -6.43
CA HIS A 299 -25.68 4.38 -7.63
C HIS A 299 -26.30 3.73 -8.87
N ILE A 300 -26.01 2.47 -9.15
CA ILE A 300 -26.57 1.73 -10.30
C ILE A 300 -28.10 1.69 -10.21
N ILE A 301 -28.66 1.30 -9.06
CA ILE A 301 -30.12 1.19 -8.88
C ILE A 301 -30.80 2.56 -9.02
N ASP A 302 -30.17 3.63 -8.51
CA ASP A 302 -30.71 4.99 -8.56
C ASP A 302 -30.72 5.61 -9.97
N THR A 303 -29.84 5.13 -10.87
CA THR A 303 -29.53 5.83 -12.14
C THR A 303 -29.70 4.98 -13.39
N MET A 304 -30.02 3.69 -13.24
CA MET A 304 -30.20 2.76 -14.35
C MET A 304 -31.51 1.98 -14.17
N PRO A 305 -32.17 1.56 -15.25
CA PRO A 305 -33.54 1.03 -15.20
C PRO A 305 -33.57 -0.46 -14.82
N PHE A 306 -32.97 -0.81 -13.68
CA PHE A 306 -33.09 -2.12 -13.05
C PHE A 306 -34.34 -2.18 -12.18
N GLY A 307 -35.02 -3.34 -12.12
CA GLY A 307 -36.23 -3.55 -11.33
C GLY A 307 -36.28 -4.90 -10.61
N PRO A 308 -37.44 -5.24 -10.02
CA PRO A 308 -37.64 -6.47 -9.29
C PRO A 308 -37.19 -7.72 -10.05
N GLY A 309 -36.37 -8.56 -9.41
CA GLY A 309 -35.82 -9.79 -9.98
C GLY A 309 -34.47 -9.62 -10.71
N ASP A 310 -34.03 -8.38 -10.99
CA ASP A 310 -32.69 -8.13 -11.53
C ASP A 310 -31.63 -8.30 -10.44
N VAL A 311 -30.44 -8.78 -10.81
CA VAL A 311 -29.31 -8.95 -9.88
C VAL A 311 -28.21 -7.93 -10.19
N VAL A 312 -27.82 -7.15 -9.19
CA VAL A 312 -26.71 -6.17 -9.28
C VAL A 312 -25.70 -6.46 -8.17
N LEU A 313 -24.44 -6.71 -8.51
CA LEU A 313 -23.40 -7.08 -7.52
C LEU A 313 -23.84 -8.22 -6.57
N GLY A 314 -24.43 -9.27 -7.13
CA GLY A 314 -24.80 -10.49 -6.41
C GLY A 314 -26.07 -10.41 -5.54
N GLN A 315 -26.74 -9.25 -5.49
CA GLN A 315 -27.96 -9.06 -4.71
C GLN A 315 -29.14 -8.72 -5.63
N GLU A 316 -30.31 -9.29 -5.33
CA GLU A 316 -31.56 -9.01 -6.05
C GLU A 316 -32.03 -7.57 -5.78
N VAL A 317 -32.50 -6.89 -6.80
CA VAL A 317 -33.19 -5.60 -6.70
C VAL A 317 -34.65 -5.89 -6.32
N THR A 318 -35.12 -5.33 -5.21
CA THR A 318 -36.52 -5.54 -4.75
C THR A 318 -37.47 -4.44 -5.22
N GLU A 319 -36.93 -3.26 -5.52
CA GLU A 319 -37.70 -2.08 -5.88
C GLU A 319 -37.04 -1.35 -7.05
N ARG A 320 -37.83 -1.01 -8.07
CA ARG A 320 -37.40 -0.20 -9.21
C ARG A 320 -37.36 1.28 -8.82
N ARG A 321 -36.27 1.99 -9.14
CA ARG A 321 -36.13 3.44 -8.87
C ARG A 321 -36.13 4.31 -10.12
N LEU A 322 -35.71 3.76 -11.27
CA LEU A 322 -35.72 4.44 -12.55
C LEU A 322 -36.45 3.61 -13.59
N HIS A 323 -37.27 4.25 -14.40
CA HIS A 323 -37.92 3.62 -15.55
C HIS A 323 -37.30 4.15 -16.85
N SER A 324 -37.00 3.25 -17.78
CA SER A 324 -36.69 3.57 -19.18
C SER A 324 -37.96 3.58 -20.03
N ALA A 325 -37.94 4.22 -21.20
CA ALA A 325 -39.09 4.20 -22.13
C ALA A 325 -39.61 2.78 -22.43
N ARG A 326 -38.71 1.79 -22.44
CA ARG A 326 -39.00 0.36 -22.66
C ARG A 326 -39.65 -0.35 -21.45
N THR A 327 -39.41 0.13 -20.24
CA THR A 327 -39.97 -0.44 -18.98
C THR A 327 -41.23 0.30 -18.51
N VAL A 328 -41.40 1.55 -18.91
CA VAL A 328 -42.65 2.31 -18.73
C VAL A 328 -43.78 1.78 -19.62
N ALA A 329 -43.49 1.35 -20.86
CA ALA A 329 -44.51 0.98 -21.83
C ALA A 329 -45.47 -0.15 -21.34
N PRO A 330 -44.99 -1.27 -20.75
CA PRO A 330 -45.89 -2.29 -20.19
C PRO A 330 -46.71 -1.81 -18.98
N GLU A 331 -46.15 -0.94 -18.12
CA GLU A 331 -46.83 -0.41 -16.94
C GLU A 331 -47.89 0.66 -17.28
N LEU A 332 -47.69 1.39 -18.38
CA LEU A 332 -48.67 2.35 -18.94
C LEU A 332 -49.66 1.70 -19.92
N GLY A 333 -49.57 0.39 -20.16
CA GLY A 333 -50.45 -0.32 -21.11
C GLY A 333 -50.20 0.03 -22.59
N VAL A 334 -49.01 0.54 -22.91
CA VAL A 334 -48.58 0.83 -24.28
C VAL A 334 -47.80 -0.37 -24.82
N PRO A 335 -48.24 -1.03 -25.92
CA PRO A 335 -47.51 -2.16 -26.47
C PRO A 335 -46.14 -1.72 -27.01
N SER A 336 -45.14 -2.59 -26.79
CA SER A 336 -43.73 -2.41 -27.21
C SER A 336 -43.54 -2.33 -28.71
#